data_AF-A0A524Q3B2-F1
#
_entry.id   AF-A0A524Q3B2-F1
#
_cell.length_a   1.000
_cell.length_b   1.000
_cell.length_c   1.000
_cell.angle_alpha   90.00
_cell.angle_beta   90.00
_cell.angle_gamma   90.00
#
_symmetry.space_group_name_H-M   'P 1'
#
loop_
_entity.id
_entity.type
_entity.pdbx_description
1 polymer ?
#
loop_
_entity_poly.entity_id
_entity_poly.type
_entity_poly.pdbx_seq_one_letter_code
_entity_poly.pdbx_strand_id
1 'polypeptide(L)' 'MTELARREKVTQRYIAHLIKLAFLAPDIVQSMARGDIPPELSLDRLKKGFPLDWNEQRKSLGFKG' A
#
# COMPACT_ATOMS: atom_id res chain seq x y z
N MET A 1 11.69 -5.31 14.23
CA MET A 1 11.44 -5.90 12.90
C MET A 1 11.77 -7.40 12.86
N THR A 2 13.00 -7.82 13.22
CA THR A 2 13.43 -9.24 13.17
C THR A 2 12.61 -10.20 14.02
N GLU A 3 12.24 -9.81 15.24
CA GLU A 3 11.49 -10.68 16.15
C GLU A 3 10.03 -10.89 15.71
N LEU A 4 9.36 -9.84 15.23
CA LEU A 4 8.01 -9.95 14.66
C LEU A 4 8.01 -10.83 13.39
N ALA A 5 8.99 -10.64 12.50
CA ALA A 5 9.17 -11.47 11.31
C ALA A 5 9.35 -12.96 11.65
N ARG A 6 10.19 -13.25 12.65
CA ARG A 6 10.44 -14.61 13.13
C ARG A 6 9.19 -15.25 13.72
N ARG A 7 8.46 -14.52 14.59
CA ARG A 7 7.22 -15.01 15.22
C ARG A 7 6.13 -15.32 14.20
N GLU A 8 5.92 -14.40 13.25
CA GLU A 8 4.91 -14.53 12.20
C GLU A 8 5.37 -15.44 11.03
N LYS A 9 6.59 -15.99 11.09
CA LYS A 9 7.22 -16.82 10.03
C LYS A 9 7.23 -16.14 8.66
N VAL A 10 7.38 -14.82 8.64
CA VAL A 10 7.46 -14.00 7.42
C VAL A 10 8.82 -13.34 7.28
N THR A 11 9.12 -12.85 6.09
CA THR A 11 10.36 -12.10 5.87
C THR A 11 10.24 -10.67 6.44
N GLN A 12 11.37 -10.08 6.84
CA GLN A 12 11.41 -8.66 7.20
C GLN A 12 10.93 -7.76 6.05
N ARG A 13 11.22 -8.16 4.81
CA ARG A 13 10.76 -7.48 3.59
C ARG A 13 9.24 -7.46 3.49
N TYR A 14 8.59 -8.55 3.86
CA TYR A 14 7.13 -8.63 3.89
C TYR A 14 6.54 -7.70 4.95
N ILE A 15 7.09 -7.66 6.16
CA ILE A 15 6.65 -6.73 7.21
C ILE A 15 6.85 -5.27 6.77
N ALA A 16 8.01 -4.95 6.19
CA ALA A 16 8.27 -3.60 5.67
C ALA A 16 7.24 -3.21 4.59
N HIS A 17 6.84 -4.17 3.75
CA HIS A 17 5.81 -3.93 2.73
C HIS A 17 4.43 -3.71 3.36
N LEU A 18 4.04 -4.51 4.36
CA LEU A 18 2.78 -4.33 5.09
C LEU A 18 2.71 -2.97 5.79
N ILE A 19 3.78 -2.57 6.46
CA ILE A 19 3.84 -1.26 7.13
C ILE A 19 3.65 -0.14 6.11
N LYS A 20 4.28 -0.22 4.93
CA LYS A 20 4.06 0.76 3.87
C LYS A 20 2.59 0.83 3.47
N LEU A 21 1.97 -0.33 3.19
CA LEU A 21 0.55 -0.40 2.80
C LEU A 21 -0.40 0.17 3.86
N ALA A 22 -0.03 0.11 5.15
CA ALA A 22 -0.81 0.72 6.23
C ALA A 22 -0.89 2.26 6.16
N PHE A 23 -0.02 2.92 5.38
CA PHE A 23 -0.04 4.36 5.16
C PHE A 23 -0.88 4.80 3.94
N LEU A 24 -1.55 3.87 3.25
CA LEU A 24 -2.46 4.22 2.18
C LEU A 24 -3.65 5.04 2.70
N ALA A 25 -4.11 5.97 1.88
CA ALA A 25 -5.32 6.72 2.15
C ALA A 25 -6.51 5.74 2.34
N PRO A 26 -7.38 5.96 3.35
CA PRO A 26 -8.45 5.03 3.68
C PRO A 26 -9.39 4.70 2.52
N ASP A 27 -9.73 5.68 1.68
CA ASP A 27 -10.57 5.52 0.49
C ASP A 27 -9.93 4.61 -0.57
N ILE A 28 -8.60 4.66 -0.72
CA ILE A 28 -7.86 3.76 -1.63
C ILE A 28 -7.99 2.31 -1.14
N VAL A 29 -7.79 2.08 0.17
CA VAL A 29 -7.94 0.74 0.77
C VAL A 29 -9.36 0.22 0.61
N GLN A 30 -10.36 1.09 0.81
CA GLN A 30 -11.76 0.73 0.62
C GLN A 30 -12.09 0.42 -0.84
N SER A 31 -11.55 1.17 -1.79
CA SER A 31 -11.73 0.94 -3.22
C SER A 31 -11.15 -0.41 -3.64
N MET A 32 -9.93 -0.72 -3.18
CA MET A 32 -9.31 -2.03 -3.38
C MET A 32 -10.15 -3.16 -2.78
N ALA A 33 -10.71 -2.97 -1.58
CA ALA A 33 -11.56 -3.97 -0.93
C ALA A 33 -12.89 -4.21 -1.67
N ARG A 34 -13.40 -3.20 -2.39
CA ARG A 34 -14.58 -3.33 -3.26
C ARG A 34 -14.28 -3.89 -4.65
N GLY A 35 -13.00 -3.99 -5.03
CA GLY A 35 -12.58 -4.34 -6.39
C GLY A 35 -12.58 -3.15 -7.37
N ASP A 36 -12.82 -1.94 -6.87
CA ASP A 36 -12.78 -0.69 -7.62
C ASP A 36 -11.32 -0.25 -7.77
N ILE A 37 -10.59 -0.89 -8.69
CA ILE A 37 -9.16 -0.68 -8.90
C ILE A 37 -8.93 0.17 -10.16
N PRO A 38 -8.37 1.39 -10.06
CA PRO A 38 -7.97 2.17 -11.22
C PRO A 38 -6.95 1.41 -12.08
N PRO A 39 -6.95 1.58 -13.41
CA PRO A 39 -5.98 0.92 -14.29
C PRO A 39 -4.52 1.30 -13.98
N GLU A 40 -4.30 2.45 -13.36
CA GLU A 40 -2.98 2.92 -12.92
C GLU A 40 -2.50 2.23 -11.63
N LEU A 41 -3.42 1.64 -10.85
CA LEU A 41 -3.10 0.97 -9.60
C LEU A 41 -2.62 -0.47 -9.88
N SER A 42 -1.38 -0.75 -9.50
CA SER A 42 -0.81 -2.10 -9.59
C SER A 42 0.00 -2.45 -8.34
N LEU A 43 0.12 -3.75 -8.07
CA LEU A 43 0.97 -4.24 -6.98
C LEU A 43 2.44 -3.84 -7.17
N ASP A 44 2.92 -3.71 -8.40
CA ASP A 44 4.27 -3.23 -8.69
C ASP A 44 4.46 -1.77 -8.26
N ARG A 45 3.49 -0.89 -8.55
CA ARG A 45 3.52 0.49 -8.07
C ARG A 45 3.52 0.56 -6.54
N LEU A 46 2.63 -0.18 -5.88
CA LEU A 46 2.57 -0.23 -4.42
C LEU A 46 3.88 -0.74 -3.80
N LYS A 47 4.57 -1.69 -4.46
CA LYS A 47 5.87 -2.21 -4.04
C LYS A 47 7.02 -1.20 -4.20
N LYS A 48 6.99 -0.38 -5.26
CA LYS A 48 7.96 0.72 -5.48
C LYS A 48 7.84 1.81 -4.42
N GLY A 49 6.68 1.90 -3.77
CA GLY A 49 6.37 2.90 -2.76
C GLY A 49 5.54 4.04 -3.32
N PHE A 50 5.02 4.87 -2.43
CA PHE A 50 4.11 5.96 -2.77
C PHE A 50 4.32 7.14 -1.79
N PRO A 51 3.89 8.35 -2.14
CA PRO A 51 3.98 9.52 -1.27
C PRO A 51 3.30 9.27 0.08
N LEU A 52 3.74 9.93 1.15
CA LEU A 52 3.02 9.88 2.44
C LEU A 52 1.80 10.80 2.46
N ASP A 53 1.83 11.88 1.68
CA ASP A 53 0.68 12.77 1.51
C ASP A 53 -0.43 12.06 0.71
N TRP A 54 -1.64 12.04 1.25
CA TRP A 54 -2.77 11.33 0.64
C TRP A 54 -3.26 11.94 -0.66
N ASN A 55 -3.14 13.25 -0.86
CA ASN A 55 -3.54 13.87 -2.13
C ASN A 55 -2.57 13.47 -3.24
N GLU A 56 -1.27 13.45 -2.93
CA GLU A 56 -0.25 12.96 -3.85
C GLU A 56 -0.34 11.43 -4.07
N GLN A 57 -0.74 10.65 -3.06
CA GLN A 57 -1.07 9.23 -3.25
C GLN A 57 -2.19 9.07 -4.27
N ARG A 58 -3.31 9.77 -4.10
CA ARG A 58 -4.46 9.66 -5.01
C ARG A 58 -4.07 9.96 -6.45
N LYS A 59 -3.40 11.09 -6.68
CA LYS A 59 -2.87 11.45 -8.01
C LYS A 59 -1.94 10.38 -8.58
N SER A 60 -0.98 9.89 -7.79
CA SER A 60 0.00 8.90 -8.23
C SER A 60 -0.57 7.50 -8.47
N LEU A 61 -1.73 7.19 -7.88
CA LEU A 61 -2.38 5.87 -7.95
C LEU A 61 -3.66 5.87 -8.81
N GLY A 62 -3.97 6.97 -9.51
CA GLY A 62 -5.12 7.07 -10.43
C GLY A 62 -6.46 7.36 -9.75
N PHE A 63 -6.46 7.76 -8.47
CA PHE A 63 -7.65 8.17 -7.76
C PHE A 63 -7.90 9.67 -7.93
N LYS A 64 -9.18 10.06 -7.99
CA LYS A 64 -9.57 11.46 -7.94
C LYS A 64 -9.37 11.95 -6.50
N GLY A 65 -8.61 13.04 -6.36
CA GLY A 65 -8.28 13.71 -5.10
C GLY A 65 -9.51 14.17 -4.33
#